data_AF-A0A7W1KBK8-F1
#
_entry.id   AF-A0A7W1KBK8-F1
#
_cell.length_a   1.000
_cell.length_b   1.000
_cell.length_c   1.000
_cell.angle_alpha   90.00
_cell.angle_beta   90.00
_cell.angle_gamma   90.00
#
_symmetry.space_group_name_H-M   'P 1'
#
loop_
_entity.id
_entity.type
_entity.pdbx_description
1 polymer ?
#
loop_
_entity_poly.entity_id
_entity_poly.type
_entity_poly.pdbx_seq_one_letter_code
_entity_poly.pdbx_strand_id
1 'polypeptide(L)'
;MWRQKPMGLILDHINGVRDDNRLENLRIVCPNCAATLDTHCGRKNRQEPMERTCLRCAVIFRARKAGQRYCSRACGTRASSTTRGVPNPARRVVHRPPRAQLLDEIAATSWSAVGRKYGVSDNAVRKWVRQYEREAECES
;
A
#
# COMPACT_ATOMS: atom_id res chain seq x y z
N MET A 1 -12.72 24.57 -26.78
CA MET A 1 -12.40 25.93 -26.30
C MET A 1 -13.44 26.35 -25.28
N TRP A 2 -13.04 26.84 -24.12
CA TRP A 2 -13.92 27.46 -23.12
C TRP A 2 -13.31 28.77 -22.66
N ARG A 3 -14.04 29.90 -22.81
CA ARG A 3 -13.52 31.25 -22.52
C ARG A 3 -12.13 31.51 -23.14
N GLN A 4 -11.97 31.19 -24.41
CA GLN A 4 -10.70 31.29 -25.17
C GLN A 4 -9.53 30.45 -24.66
N LYS A 5 -9.76 29.54 -23.70
CA LYS A 5 -8.76 28.58 -23.25
C LYS A 5 -9.01 27.20 -23.88
N PRO A 6 -7.95 26.45 -24.24
CA PRO A 6 -8.10 25.08 -24.68
C PRO A 6 -8.74 24.25 -23.55
N MET A 7 -9.68 23.38 -23.91
CA MET A 7 -10.25 22.42 -22.96
C MET A 7 -9.46 21.12 -23.07
N GLY A 8 -9.02 20.59 -21.93
CA GLY A 8 -8.43 19.26 -21.89
C GLY A 8 -9.46 18.20 -22.29
N LEU A 9 -9.02 17.19 -23.04
CA LEU A 9 -9.82 15.99 -23.29
C LEU A 9 -9.72 15.04 -22.09
N ILE A 10 -10.74 14.22 -21.91
CA ILE A 10 -10.86 13.24 -20.84
C ILE A 10 -10.68 11.85 -21.44
N LEU A 11 -9.82 11.05 -20.83
CA LEU A 11 -9.73 9.62 -21.09
C LEU A 11 -10.84 8.90 -20.31
N ASP A 12 -11.73 8.21 -21.01
CA ASP A 12 -12.85 7.46 -20.44
C ASP A 12 -12.76 5.97 -20.80
N HIS A 13 -13.26 5.12 -19.91
CA HIS A 13 -13.39 3.69 -20.15
C HIS A 13 -14.83 3.42 -20.59
N ILE A 14 -15.01 2.84 -21.77
CA ILE A 14 -16.33 2.58 -22.38
C ILE A 14 -17.19 1.72 -21.44
N ASN A 15 -16.60 0.69 -20.83
CA ASN A 15 -17.28 -0.17 -19.84
C ASN A 15 -17.33 0.42 -18.41
N GLY A 16 -16.65 1.54 -18.15
CA GLY A 16 -16.56 2.16 -16.82
C GLY A 16 -15.62 1.48 -15.83
N VAL A 17 -14.94 0.40 -16.23
CA VAL A 17 -14.03 -0.38 -15.39
C VAL A 17 -12.64 0.26 -15.44
N ARG A 18 -12.20 0.82 -14.31
CA ARG A 18 -11.01 1.68 -14.22
C ARG A 18 -9.66 0.99 -14.46
N ASP A 19 -9.64 -0.33 -14.42
CA ASP A 19 -8.45 -1.19 -14.55
C ASP A 19 -8.40 -1.93 -15.89
N ASP A 20 -9.45 -1.82 -16.72
CA ASP A 20 -9.49 -2.40 -18.07
C ASP A 20 -8.87 -1.43 -19.10
N ASN A 21 -7.54 -1.48 -19.19
CA ASN A 21 -6.73 -0.59 -20.03
C ASN A 21 -6.56 -1.08 -21.48
N ARG A 22 -7.44 -1.97 -21.96
CA ARG A 22 -7.44 -2.41 -23.36
C ARG A 22 -7.75 -1.22 -24.27
N LEU A 23 -7.01 -1.06 -25.37
CA LEU A 23 -7.13 0.12 -26.26
C LEU A 23 -8.56 0.27 -26.80
N GLU A 24 -9.21 -0.84 -27.13
CA GLU A 24 -10.59 -0.93 -27.58
C GLU A 24 -11.63 -0.50 -26.52
N ASN A 25 -11.26 -0.50 -25.23
CA ASN A 25 -12.11 -0.05 -24.13
C ASN A 25 -11.87 1.44 -23.77
N LEU A 26 -10.85 2.07 -24.33
CA LEU A 26 -10.50 3.47 -24.04
C LEU A 26 -11.07 4.40 -25.12
N ARG A 27 -11.64 5.54 -24.70
CA ARG A 27 -12.04 6.62 -25.60
C ARG A 27 -11.60 7.98 -25.05
N ILE A 28 -11.34 8.90 -25.96
CA ILE A 28 -11.03 10.30 -25.62
C ILE A 28 -12.25 11.15 -25.94
N VAL A 29 -12.78 11.84 -24.94
CA VAL A 29 -14.01 12.65 -25.04
C VAL A 29 -13.78 14.05 -24.49
N CYS A 30 -14.55 15.04 -24.96
CA CYS A 30 -14.49 16.38 -24.35
C CYS A 30 -15.25 16.41 -23.01
N PRO A 31 -15.03 17.42 -22.14
CA PRO A 31 -15.69 17.51 -20.84
C PRO A 31 -17.22 17.49 -20.91
N ASN A 32 -17.80 18.11 -21.94
CA ASN A 32 -19.26 18.14 -22.11
C ASN A 32 -19.81 16.77 -22.50
N CYS A 33 -19.13 16.05 -23.40
CA CYS A 33 -19.49 14.69 -23.77
C CYS A 33 -19.30 13.73 -22.59
N ALA A 34 -18.22 13.88 -21.81
CA ALA A 34 -17.99 13.04 -20.64
C ALA A 34 -19.12 13.14 -19.61
N ALA A 35 -19.71 14.34 -19.44
CA ALA A 35 -20.79 14.58 -18.51
C ALA A 35 -22.10 13.85 -18.85
N THR A 36 -22.30 13.45 -20.11
CA THR A 36 -23.51 12.75 -20.57
C THR A 36 -23.38 11.23 -20.54
N LEU A 37 -22.18 10.69 -20.26
CA LEU A 37 -21.94 9.25 -20.26
C LEU A 37 -22.55 8.58 -19.01
N ASP A 38 -23.06 7.36 -19.16
CA ASP A 38 -23.52 6.57 -18.01
C ASP A 38 -22.40 6.25 -17.00
N THR A 39 -21.15 6.20 -17.47
CA THR A 39 -19.95 5.94 -16.66
C THR A 39 -19.49 7.17 -15.88
N HIS A 40 -20.06 8.35 -16.16
CA HIS A 40 -19.68 9.61 -15.55
C HIS A 40 -19.73 9.55 -14.01
N CYS A 41 -18.69 10.08 -13.37
CA CYS A 41 -18.51 10.07 -11.92
C CYS A 41 -18.65 8.69 -11.26
N GLY A 42 -18.43 7.59 -11.99
CA GLY A 42 -18.54 6.24 -11.45
C GLY A 42 -19.98 5.86 -11.08
N ARG A 43 -20.99 6.46 -11.71
CA ARG A 43 -22.42 6.11 -11.51
C ARG A 43 -22.67 4.60 -11.67
N LYS A 44 -22.09 3.99 -12.72
CA LYS A 44 -22.13 2.54 -12.97
C LYS A 44 -21.33 1.69 -11.96
N ASN A 45 -20.42 2.31 -11.20
CA ASN A 45 -19.52 1.62 -10.27
C ASN A 45 -19.97 1.71 -8.81
N ARG A 46 -21.21 2.13 -8.56
CA ARG A 46 -21.77 2.14 -7.21
C ARG A 46 -21.94 0.70 -6.75
N GLN A 47 -21.10 0.29 -5.80
CA GLN A 47 -21.26 -1.00 -5.14
C GLN A 47 -22.40 -0.89 -4.13
N GLU A 48 -23.32 -1.85 -4.17
CA GLU A 48 -24.36 -1.97 -3.16
C GLU A 48 -23.71 -2.28 -1.79
N PRO A 49 -24.10 -1.56 -0.73
CA PRO A 49 -23.59 -1.85 0.60
C PRO A 49 -23.95 -3.28 1.00
N MET A 50 -22.94 -4.06 1.38
CA MET A 50 -23.13 -5.43 1.86
C MET A 50 -22.98 -5.48 3.38
N GLU A 51 -23.77 -6.34 4.02
CA GLU A 51 -23.63 -6.60 5.44
C GLU A 51 -22.38 -7.45 5.70
N ARG A 52 -21.60 -7.04 6.71
CA ARG A 52 -20.37 -7.72 7.11
C ARG A 52 -20.22 -7.73 8.61
N THR A 53 -19.55 -8.76 9.10
CA THR A 53 -19.14 -8.87 10.50
C THR A 53 -17.79 -8.18 10.71
N CYS A 54 -17.72 -7.27 11.67
CA CYS A 54 -16.48 -6.59 12.01
C CYS A 54 -15.45 -7.58 12.56
N LEU A 55 -14.25 -7.65 11.97
CA LEU A 55 -13.19 -8.57 12.40
C LEU A 55 -12.61 -8.27 13.80
N ARG A 56 -13.10 -7.25 14.50
CA ARG A 56 -12.60 -6.85 15.82
C ARG A 56 -13.62 -6.93 16.94
N CYS A 57 -14.82 -6.41 16.71
CA CYS A 57 -15.88 -6.41 17.72
C CYS A 57 -17.09 -7.27 17.35
N ALA A 58 -17.01 -8.02 16.24
CA ALA A 58 -18.05 -8.92 15.75
C ALA A 58 -19.43 -8.30 15.45
N VAL A 59 -19.58 -6.96 15.51
CA VAL A 59 -20.85 -6.31 15.14
C VAL A 59 -21.08 -6.39 13.63
N ILE A 60 -22.34 -6.56 13.25
CA ILE A 60 -22.78 -6.47 11.85
C ILE A 60 -22.80 -4.98 11.46
N PHE A 61 -22.24 -4.66 10.29
CA PHE A 61 -22.24 -3.31 9.75
C PHE A 61 -22.43 -3.33 8.23
N ARG A 62 -22.96 -2.23 7.69
CA ARG A 62 -23.08 -2.03 6.24
C ARG A 62 -21.76 -1.51 5.66
N ALA A 63 -21.04 -2.38 4.96
CA ALA A 63 -19.78 -2.06 4.30
C ALA A 63 -20.01 -1.20 3.05
N ARG A 64 -19.27 -0.09 2.93
CA ARG A 64 -19.37 0.83 1.78
C ARG A 64 -18.52 0.42 0.58
N LYS A 65 -17.59 -0.51 0.78
CA LYS A 65 -16.64 -0.99 -0.22
C LYS A 65 -16.39 -2.47 -0.01
N ALA A 66 -16.18 -3.23 -1.08
CA ALA A 66 -15.86 -4.66 -1.02
C ALA A 66 -14.60 -5.02 -0.19
N GLY A 67 -13.72 -4.07 0.12
CA GLY A 67 -12.55 -4.30 0.99
C GLY A 67 -12.73 -3.95 2.47
N GLN A 68 -13.90 -3.43 2.89
CA GLN A 68 -14.07 -2.94 4.26
C GLN A 68 -14.18 -4.10 5.25
N ARG A 69 -13.28 -4.12 6.25
CA ARG A 69 -13.14 -5.20 7.25
C ARG A 69 -13.65 -4.83 8.65
N TYR A 70 -13.84 -3.54 8.91
CA TYR A 70 -14.14 -3.02 10.23
C TYR A 70 -15.31 -2.03 10.18
N CYS A 71 -16.13 -2.02 11.22
CA CYS A 71 -17.31 -1.15 11.32
C CYS A 71 -16.94 0.32 11.50
N SER A 72 -15.77 0.62 12.07
CA SER A 72 -15.32 1.98 12.36
C SER A 72 -13.80 2.14 12.21
N ARG A 73 -13.36 3.39 12.08
CA ARG A 73 -11.93 3.74 12.06
C ARG A 73 -11.22 3.26 13.33
N ALA A 74 -11.86 3.39 14.50
CA ALA A 74 -11.34 2.91 15.76
C ALA A 74 -11.14 1.39 15.76
N CYS A 75 -12.09 0.63 15.18
CA CYS A 75 -11.94 -0.81 15.03
C CYS A 75 -10.76 -1.17 14.12
N GLY A 76 -10.60 -0.47 12.99
CA GLY A 76 -9.51 -0.73 12.03
C GLY A 76 -8.12 -0.35 12.53
N THR A 77 -7.96 0.78 13.24
CA THR A 77 -6.63 1.23 13.69
C THR A 77 -6.04 0.36 14.79
N ARG A 78 -6.87 -0.12 15.73
CA ARG A 78 -6.43 -1.03 16.80
C ARG A 78 -6.63 -2.51 16.46
N ALA A 79 -6.91 -2.83 15.20
CA ALA A 79 -6.83 -4.22 14.78
C ALA A 79 -5.37 -4.66 14.83
N SER A 80 -5.09 -5.77 15.54
CA SER A 80 -3.80 -6.43 15.47
C SER A 80 -3.62 -6.91 14.03
N SER A 81 -2.58 -6.40 13.37
CA SER A 81 -2.14 -6.99 12.11
C SER A 81 -1.23 -8.14 12.50
N THR A 82 -1.62 -9.36 12.13
CA THR A 82 -0.82 -10.58 12.33
C THR A 82 0.57 -10.49 11.71
N THR A 83 0.73 -9.61 10.71
CA THR A 83 1.98 -9.38 9.98
C THR A 83 2.75 -8.16 10.48
N ARG A 84 2.21 -7.36 11.41
CA ARG A 84 2.87 -6.13 11.86
C ARG A 84 4.05 -6.50 12.76
N GLY A 85 5.25 -6.14 12.31
CA GLY A 85 6.48 -6.44 13.03
C GLY A 85 7.05 -7.83 12.73
N VAL A 86 6.33 -8.69 12.00
CA VAL A 86 6.85 -9.99 11.56
C VAL A 86 7.79 -9.77 10.36
N PRO A 87 9.07 -10.19 10.43
CA PRO A 87 9.99 -10.09 9.31
C PRO A 87 9.51 -10.95 8.15
N ASN A 88 9.63 -10.44 6.93
CA ASN A 88 9.45 -11.25 5.72
C ASN A 88 10.80 -11.36 5.00
N PRO A 89 11.58 -12.44 5.23
CA PRO A 89 12.90 -12.63 4.62
C PRO A 89 12.85 -12.67 3.09
N ALA A 90 11.78 -13.18 2.49
CA ALA A 90 11.64 -13.29 1.03
C ALA A 90 11.59 -11.93 0.31
N ARG A 91 11.32 -10.83 1.03
CA ARG A 91 11.33 -9.47 0.47
C ARG A 91 12.68 -8.75 0.65
N ARG A 92 13.68 -9.39 1.26
CA ARG A 92 15.00 -8.77 1.47
C ARG A 92 15.74 -8.71 0.13
N VAL A 93 16.19 -7.52 -0.24
CA VAL A 93 16.97 -7.29 -1.47
C VAL A 93 18.45 -7.64 -1.26
N VAL A 94 18.93 -7.55 -0.02
CA VAL A 94 20.34 -7.75 0.34
C VAL A 94 20.48 -8.92 1.30
N HIS A 95 21.48 -9.76 1.06
CA HIS A 95 21.88 -10.80 1.99
C HIS A 95 22.44 -10.17 3.25
N ARG A 96 21.81 -10.46 4.39
CA ARG A 96 22.15 -9.84 5.67
C ARG A 96 23.22 -10.67 6.39
N PRO A 97 24.37 -10.08 6.79
CA PRO A 97 25.43 -10.79 7.48
C PRO A 97 24.99 -11.24 8.89
N PRO A 98 25.57 -12.30 9.47
CA PRO A 98 25.30 -12.71 10.85
C PRO A 98 25.49 -11.57 11.87
N ARG A 99 24.77 -11.63 13.00
CA ARG A 99 24.75 -10.56 14.02
C ARG A 99 26.16 -10.20 14.51
N ALA A 100 26.98 -11.19 14.86
CA ALA A 100 28.33 -10.97 15.37
C ALA A 100 29.21 -10.20 14.36
N GLN A 101 29.27 -10.69 13.12
CA GLN A 101 30.00 -10.05 12.04
C GLN A 101 29.54 -8.59 11.81
N LEU A 102 28.22 -8.35 11.84
CA LEU A 102 27.70 -6.99 11.64
C LEU A 102 28.18 -6.02 12.75
N LEU A 103 28.20 -6.48 14.01
CA LEU A 103 28.65 -5.66 15.14
C LEU A 103 30.15 -5.39 15.08
N ASP A 104 30.96 -6.38 14.72
CA ASP A 104 32.40 -6.23 14.56
C ASP A 104 32.73 -5.21 13.45
N GLU A 105 32.02 -5.28 12.31
CA GLU A 105 32.20 -4.34 11.20
C GLU A 105 31.79 -2.91 11.57
N ILE A 106 30.74 -2.74 12.37
CA ILE A 106 30.31 -1.43 12.88
C ILE A 106 31.36 -0.87 13.84
N ALA A 107 31.90 -1.70 14.74
CA ALA A 107 32.91 -1.30 15.71
C ALA A 107 34.25 -0.94 15.03
N ALA A 108 34.63 -1.68 13.99
CA ALA A 108 35.87 -1.45 13.24
C ALA A 108 35.80 -0.21 12.32
N THR A 109 34.60 0.18 11.88
CA THR A 109 34.43 1.29 10.93
C THR A 109 33.41 2.31 11.43
N SER A 110 32.22 2.35 10.85
CA SER A 110 31.10 3.17 11.28
C SER A 110 29.81 2.70 10.61
N TRP A 111 28.65 3.08 11.17
CA TRP A 111 27.32 2.79 10.61
C TRP A 111 27.18 3.14 9.13
N SER A 112 27.69 4.31 8.72
CA SER A 112 27.61 4.78 7.34
C SER A 112 28.55 4.02 6.40
N ALA A 113 29.72 3.59 6.88
CA ALA A 113 30.65 2.78 6.11
C ALA A 113 30.09 1.37 5.84
N VAL A 114 29.51 0.74 6.87
CA VAL A 114 28.81 -0.55 6.76
C VAL A 114 27.62 -0.45 5.82
N GLY A 115 26.85 0.64 5.90
CA GLY A 115 25.76 0.90 4.95
C GLY A 115 26.25 0.88 3.49
N ARG A 116 27.31 1.65 3.19
CA ARG A 116 27.92 1.67 1.85
C ARG A 116 28.41 0.28 1.41
N LYS A 117 29.04 -0.48 2.31
CA LYS A 117 29.52 -1.85 2.03
C LYS A 117 28.40 -2.78 1.55
N TYR A 118 27.24 -2.73 2.20
CA TYR A 118 26.08 -3.57 1.85
C TYR A 118 25.10 -2.93 0.86
N GLY A 119 25.41 -1.75 0.32
CA GLY A 119 24.52 -1.03 -0.60
C GLY A 119 23.22 -0.55 0.06
N VAL A 120 23.23 -0.25 1.36
CA VAL A 120 22.06 0.19 2.15
C VAL A 120 22.34 1.47 2.93
N SER A 121 21.31 2.13 3.45
CA SER A 121 21.48 3.29 4.33
C SER A 121 21.95 2.89 5.73
N ASP A 122 22.61 3.80 6.43
CA ASP A 122 22.98 3.65 7.85
C ASP A 122 21.75 3.34 8.73
N ASN A 123 20.60 3.93 8.41
CA ASN A 123 19.33 3.65 9.06
C ASN A 123 18.85 2.20 8.82
N ALA A 124 19.11 1.62 7.65
CA ALA A 124 18.82 0.22 7.40
C ALA A 124 19.69 -0.69 8.29
N VAL A 125 20.98 -0.37 8.43
CA VAL A 125 21.90 -1.09 9.34
C VAL A 125 21.42 -1.00 10.79
N ARG A 126 20.98 0.17 11.27
CA ARG A 126 20.38 0.29 12.63
C ARG A 126 19.12 -0.56 12.79
N LYS A 127 18.27 -0.62 11.77
CA LYS A 127 17.06 -1.48 11.79
C LYS A 127 17.42 -2.96 11.79
N TRP A 128 18.52 -3.35 11.14
CA TRP A 128 19.05 -4.70 11.25
C TRP A 128 19.41 -4.99 12.71
N VAL A 129 20.29 -4.21 13.33
CA VAL A 129 20.69 -4.44 14.74
C VAL A 129 19.48 -4.58 15.68
N ARG A 130 18.52 -3.64 15.60
CA ARG A 130 17.26 -3.72 16.39
C ARG A 130 16.41 -4.95 16.14
N GLN A 131 16.49 -5.53 14.95
CA GLN A 131 15.80 -6.78 14.63
C GLN A 131 16.53 -7.98 15.23
N TYR A 132 17.87 -7.98 15.21
CA TYR A 132 18.66 -9.04 15.85
C TYR A 132 18.50 -9.05 17.37
N GLU A 133 18.39 -7.88 18.00
CA GLU A 133 18.12 -7.77 19.44
C GLU A 133 16.77 -8.40 19.80
N ARG A 134 15.71 -8.10 19.03
CA ARG A 134 14.38 -8.72 19.23
C ARG A 134 14.37 -10.22 19.01
N GLU A 135 15.14 -10.71 18.04
CA GLU A 135 15.26 -12.15 17.76
C GLU A 135 15.95 -12.85 18.95
N ALA A 136 17.03 -12.28 19.50
CA ALA A 136 17.72 -12.82 20.67
C ALA A 136 16.86 -12.82 21.95
N GLU A 137 16.05 -11.78 22.16
CA GLU A 137 15.10 -11.68 23.28
C GLU A 137 13.97 -12.72 23.22
N CYS A 138 13.64 -13.24 22.04
CA CYS A 138 12.57 -14.23 21.85
C CYS A 138 13.08 -15.69 21.92
N GLU A 139 14.39 -15.90 21.81
CA GLU A 139 15.06 -17.22 21.89
C GLU A 139 15.53 -17.57 23.32
N SER A 140 15.40 -16.64 24.28
CA SER A 140 15.70 -16.81 25.72
C SER A 140 14.45 -17.10 26.53
#